data_AF-A0A7S2HU35-F1
#
_entry.id   AF-A0A7S2HU35-F1
#
_cell.length_a   1.000
_cell.length_b   1.000
_cell.length_c   1.000
_cell.angle_alpha   90.00
_cell.angle_beta   90.00
_cell.angle_gamma   90.00
#
_symmetry.space_group_name_H-M   'P 1'
#
loop_
_entity.id
_entity.type
_entity.pdbx_description
1 polymer ?
#
loop_
_entity_poly.entity_id
_entity_poly.type
_entity_poly.pdbx_seq_one_letter_code
_entity_poly.pdbx_strand_id
1 'polypeptide(L)'
;GSEEKGNLRSECKRTPPKEVLASSPAYLKDLDALLQTTPASTIRSYLQWRILSSFSSYLPSKYTAANFNFQKKVYGLQTQKPRWKTCVSGTSSSLGFALGQLFVDETFSKESRDTAEEMIQDIITAFESNLATVEWMDDDTKNKAKEKADAILHKIGYPDNLSTADQR
;
A
#
# COMPACT_ATOMS: atom_id res chain seq x y z
N GLY A 1 -36.62 10.64 -27.36
CA GLY A 1 -35.34 10.31 -27.99
C GLY A 1 -34.32 10.25 -26.89
N SER A 2 -33.91 9.02 -26.51
CA SER A 2 -32.56 8.47 -26.77
C SER A 2 -31.51 9.11 -25.86
N GLU A 3 -31.42 8.72 -24.59
CA GLU A 3 -30.49 7.66 -24.10
C GLU A 3 -29.08 7.76 -24.71
N GLU A 4 -28.28 8.73 -24.26
CA GLU A 4 -26.81 8.64 -24.28
C GLU A 4 -26.36 7.67 -23.20
N LYS A 5 -26.48 6.36 -23.47
CA LYS A 5 -25.69 5.34 -22.78
C LYS A 5 -24.28 5.36 -23.40
N GLY A 6 -23.45 6.30 -22.95
CA GLY A 6 -22.02 6.30 -23.21
C GLY A 6 -21.42 4.96 -22.77
N ASN A 7 -20.97 4.18 -23.74
CA ASN A 7 -20.39 2.86 -23.55
C ASN A 7 -19.00 3.00 -22.89
N LEU A 8 -18.95 3.11 -21.56
CA LEU A 8 -17.72 3.18 -20.76
C LEU A 8 -16.78 1.97 -20.94
N ARG A 9 -17.19 0.93 -21.68
CA ARG A 9 -16.35 -0.24 -21.97
C ARG A 9 -15.45 -0.09 -23.19
N SER A 10 -15.73 0.85 -24.11
CA SER A 10 -14.95 0.97 -25.36
C SER A 10 -13.65 1.78 -25.23
N GLU A 11 -13.44 2.49 -24.12
CA GLU A 11 -12.32 3.44 -23.98
C GLU A 11 -11.08 2.88 -23.27
N CYS A 12 -11.14 1.71 -22.62
CA CYS A 12 -9.98 1.15 -21.95
C CYS A 12 -9.17 0.22 -22.86
N LYS A 13 -8.66 0.74 -23.99
CA LYS A 13 -7.62 0.07 -24.78
C LYS A 13 -6.26 0.24 -24.08
N ARG A 14 -6.06 -0.44 -22.94
CA ARG A 14 -4.75 -0.50 -22.30
C ARG A 14 -3.83 -1.38 -23.15
N THR A 15 -2.95 -0.74 -23.91
CA THR A 15 -1.83 -1.44 -24.54
C THR A 15 -0.89 -1.90 -23.43
N PRO A 16 -0.48 -3.17 -23.37
CA PRO A 16 0.48 -3.62 -22.36
C PRO A 16 1.79 -2.83 -22.51
N PRO A 17 2.48 -2.53 -21.40
CA PRO A 17 3.75 -1.81 -21.44
C PRO A 17 4.78 -2.62 -22.23
N LYS A 18 5.66 -1.93 -22.97
CA LYS A 18 6.73 -2.57 -23.76
C LYS A 18 7.84 -3.16 -22.89
N GLU A 19 8.05 -2.60 -21.71
CA GLU A 19 9.09 -2.99 -20.76
C GLU A 19 8.47 -3.23 -19.38
N VAL A 20 8.99 -4.23 -18.67
CA VAL A 20 8.55 -4.61 -17.33
C VAL A 20 9.78 -4.83 -16.45
N LEU A 21 9.81 -4.18 -15.28
CA LEU A 21 10.85 -4.41 -14.28
C LEU A 21 10.59 -5.74 -13.54
N ALA A 22 11.50 -6.71 -13.69
CA ALA A 22 11.45 -7.96 -12.94
C ALA A 22 12.32 -7.88 -11.68
N SER A 23 11.70 -7.58 -10.53
CA SER A 23 12.43 -7.36 -9.27
C SER A 23 13.14 -8.60 -8.72
N SER A 24 12.69 -9.81 -9.10
CA SER A 24 13.29 -11.07 -8.64
C SER A 24 13.41 -12.09 -9.79
N PRO A 25 14.38 -11.94 -10.70
CA PRO A 25 14.50 -12.81 -11.89
C PRO A 25 14.76 -14.30 -11.54
N ALA A 26 15.56 -14.57 -10.51
CA ALA A 26 15.83 -15.94 -10.04
C ALA A 26 14.54 -16.66 -9.60
N TYR A 27 13.68 -15.98 -8.83
CA TYR A 27 12.38 -16.52 -8.42
C TYR A 27 11.52 -16.90 -9.63
N LEU A 28 11.48 -16.05 -10.67
CA LEU A 28 10.68 -16.33 -11.87
C LEU A 28 11.20 -17.56 -12.63
N LYS A 29 12.53 -17.73 -12.69
CA LYS A 29 13.16 -18.90 -13.30
C LYS A 29 12.84 -20.18 -12.54
N ASP A 30 12.99 -20.17 -11.22
CA ASP A 30 12.73 -21.33 -10.38
C ASP A 30 11.23 -21.66 -10.34
N LEU A 31 10.37 -20.64 -10.39
CA LEU A 31 8.92 -20.81 -10.50
C LEU A 31 8.54 -21.52 -11.81
N ASP A 32 9.12 -21.13 -12.94
CA ASP A 32 8.86 -21.79 -14.22
C ASP A 32 9.23 -23.29 -14.16
N ALA A 33 10.43 -23.59 -13.64
CA ALA A 33 10.85 -24.98 -13.44
C ALA A 33 9.89 -25.74 -12.51
N LEU A 34 9.49 -25.14 -11.39
CA LEU A 34 8.57 -25.76 -10.44
C LEU A 34 7.19 -26.02 -11.06
N LEU A 35 6.67 -25.09 -11.85
CA LEU A 35 5.38 -25.23 -12.52
C LEU A 35 5.39 -26.35 -13.56
N GLN A 36 6.51 -26.55 -14.26
CA GLN A 36 6.65 -27.64 -15.22
C GLN A 36 6.75 -29.02 -14.54
N THR A 37 7.33 -29.10 -13.34
CA THR A 37 7.48 -30.38 -12.62
C THR A 37 6.31 -30.72 -11.69
N THR A 38 5.48 -29.74 -11.33
CA THR A 38 4.40 -29.94 -10.35
C THR A 38 3.10 -30.40 -11.04
N PRO A 39 2.41 -31.44 -10.54
CA PRO A 39 1.12 -31.85 -11.08
C PRO A 39 0.11 -30.70 -11.11
N ALA A 40 -0.63 -30.57 -12.21
CA ALA A 40 -1.63 -29.52 -12.39
C ALA A 40 -2.73 -29.54 -11.31
N SER A 41 -3.05 -30.72 -10.75
CA SER A 41 -3.98 -30.86 -9.63
C SER A 41 -3.47 -30.15 -8.37
N THR A 42 -2.19 -30.30 -8.03
CA THR A 42 -1.55 -29.64 -6.89
C THR A 42 -1.54 -28.13 -7.07
N ILE A 43 -1.16 -27.63 -8.25
CA ILE A 43 -1.18 -26.20 -8.57
C ILE A 43 -2.60 -25.64 -8.42
N ARG A 44 -3.61 -26.35 -8.96
CA ARG A 44 -5.02 -25.95 -8.85
C ARG A 44 -5.49 -25.90 -7.40
N SER A 45 -5.21 -26.93 -6.61
CA SER A 45 -5.58 -26.97 -5.19
C SER A 45 -4.91 -25.85 -4.40
N TYR A 46 -3.65 -25.55 -4.68
CA TYR A 46 -2.95 -24.41 -4.07
C TYR A 46 -3.61 -23.08 -4.42
N LEU A 47 -3.89 -22.82 -5.70
CA LEU A 47 -4.55 -21.58 -6.13
C LEU A 47 -5.97 -21.46 -5.54
N GLN A 48 -6.73 -22.55 -5.47
CA GLN A 48 -8.04 -22.59 -4.82
C GLN A 48 -7.94 -22.23 -3.34
N TRP A 49 -6.98 -22.81 -2.62
CA TRP A 49 -6.74 -22.46 -1.22
C TRP A 49 -6.36 -20.99 -1.05
N ARG A 50 -5.49 -20.44 -1.92
CA ARG A 50 -5.11 -19.02 -1.90
C ARG A 50 -6.32 -18.10 -2.08
N ILE A 51 -7.20 -18.41 -3.02
CA ILE A 51 -8.44 -17.65 -3.24
C ILE A 51 -9.35 -17.75 -2.01
N LEU A 52 -9.62 -18.96 -1.53
CA LEU A 52 -10.50 -19.18 -0.38
C LEU A 52 -10.00 -18.48 0.88
N SER A 53 -8.68 -18.50 1.13
CA SER A 53 -8.08 -17.81 2.26
C SER A 53 -8.21 -16.29 2.13
N SER A 54 -7.91 -15.73 0.94
CA SER A 54 -8.03 -14.28 0.67
C SER A 54 -9.46 -13.76 0.81
N PHE A 55 -10.46 -14.54 0.39
CA PHE A 55 -11.87 -14.13 0.47
C PHE A 55 -12.60 -14.63 1.72
N SER A 56 -11.91 -15.35 2.61
CA SER A 56 -12.52 -16.02 3.76
C SER A 56 -13.36 -15.08 4.63
N SER A 57 -12.94 -13.82 4.81
CA SER A 57 -13.63 -12.79 5.61
C SER A 57 -15.00 -12.39 5.05
N TYR A 58 -15.26 -12.63 3.76
CA TYR A 58 -16.49 -12.29 3.08
C TYR A 58 -17.44 -13.49 2.91
N LEU A 59 -17.00 -14.69 3.31
CA LEU A 59 -17.76 -15.93 3.18
C LEU A 59 -18.55 -16.25 4.45
N PRO A 60 -19.50 -17.21 4.39
CA PRO A 60 -20.23 -17.68 5.57
C PRO A 60 -19.32 -18.15 6.72
N SER A 61 -19.86 -18.16 7.94
CA SER A 61 -19.14 -18.40 9.19
C SER A 61 -18.26 -19.65 9.21
N LYS A 62 -18.65 -20.71 8.50
CA LYS A 62 -17.85 -21.94 8.38
C LYS A 62 -16.46 -21.70 7.77
N TYR A 63 -16.36 -20.79 6.79
CA TYR A 63 -15.11 -20.46 6.11
C TYR A 63 -14.27 -19.49 6.94
N THR A 64 -14.90 -18.49 7.56
CA THR A 64 -14.20 -17.56 8.46
C THR A 64 -13.62 -18.28 9.67
N ALA A 65 -14.36 -19.24 10.25
CA ALA A 65 -13.91 -20.07 11.36
C ALA A 65 -12.72 -20.96 10.97
N ALA A 66 -12.79 -21.62 9.81
CA ALA A 66 -11.70 -22.45 9.31
C ALA A 66 -10.41 -21.63 9.08
N ASN A 67 -10.53 -20.46 8.42
CA ASN A 67 -9.40 -19.56 8.21
C ASN A 67 -8.85 -19.01 9.53
N PHE A 68 -9.71 -18.67 10.49
CA PHE A 68 -9.26 -18.23 11.82
C PHE A 68 -8.52 -19.33 12.58
N ASN A 69 -8.97 -20.58 12.51
CA ASN A 69 -8.26 -21.70 13.14
C ASN A 69 -6.84 -21.87 12.58
N PHE A 70 -6.69 -21.72 11.25
CA PHE A 70 -5.38 -21.69 10.61
C PHE A 70 -4.53 -20.52 11.12
N GLN A 71 -5.07 -19.30 11.11
CA GLN A 71 -4.35 -18.10 11.58
C GLN A 71 -4.00 -18.16 13.07
N LYS A 72 -4.84 -18.77 13.91
CA LYS A 72 -4.56 -19.02 15.33
C LYS A 72 -3.32 -19.89 15.53
N LYS A 73 -3.14 -20.90 14.68
CA LYS A 73 -1.97 -21.80 14.74
C LYS A 73 -0.70 -21.16 14.18
N VAL A 74 -0.81 -20.43 13.07
CA VAL A 74 0.35 -19.81 12.40
C VAL A 74 0.82 -18.54 13.10
N TYR A 75 -0.12 -17.68 13.52
CA TYR A 75 0.16 -16.34 14.03
C TYR A 75 -0.17 -16.16 15.52
N GLY A 76 -0.63 -17.22 16.21
CA GLY A 76 -0.91 -17.17 17.65
C GLY A 76 -2.15 -16.35 18.05
N LEU A 77 -3.09 -16.12 17.12
CA LEU A 77 -4.28 -15.30 17.38
C LEU A 77 -5.21 -15.92 18.43
N GLN A 78 -5.64 -15.11 19.40
CA GLN A 78 -6.52 -15.58 20.49
C GLN A 78 -8.00 -15.47 20.15
N THR A 79 -8.43 -14.35 19.56
CA THR A 79 -9.84 -14.04 19.28
C THR A 79 -10.03 -13.53 17.86
N GLN A 80 -11.21 -13.77 17.30
CA GLN A 80 -11.60 -13.19 16.01
C GLN A 80 -11.81 -11.68 16.14
N LYS A 81 -11.41 -10.93 15.12
CA LYS A 81 -11.70 -9.49 15.05
C LYS A 81 -13.23 -9.29 15.03
N PRO A 82 -13.78 -8.37 15.85
CA PRO A 82 -15.18 -7.99 15.75
C PRO A 82 -15.56 -7.54 14.34
N ARG A 83 -16.78 -7.88 13.90
CA ARG A 83 -17.24 -7.64 12.52
C ARG A 83 -17.11 -6.17 12.09
N TRP A 84 -17.42 -5.22 12.97
CA TRP A 84 -17.31 -3.80 12.66
C TRP A 84 -15.87 -3.38 12.32
N LYS A 85 -14.85 -3.94 13.00
CA LYS A 85 -13.44 -3.65 12.69
C LYS A 85 -13.05 -4.18 11.31
N THR A 86 -13.57 -5.35 10.94
CA THR A 86 -13.39 -5.91 9.60
C THR A 86 -14.02 -5.01 8.54
N CYS A 87 -15.24 -4.51 8.79
CA CYS A 87 -15.92 -3.58 7.89
C CYS A 87 -15.15 -2.26 7.73
N VAL A 88 -14.72 -1.64 8.84
CA VAL A 88 -13.92 -0.41 8.82
C VAL A 88 -12.62 -0.62 8.04
N SER A 89 -11.91 -1.72 8.28
CA SER A 89 -10.67 -2.04 7.55
C SER A 89 -10.90 -2.25 6.05
N GLY A 90 -11.99 -2.94 5.68
CA GLY A 90 -12.35 -3.15 4.27
C GLY A 90 -12.69 -1.84 3.56
N THR A 91 -13.48 -0.98 4.22
CA THR A 91 -13.83 0.35 3.69
C THR A 91 -12.61 1.25 3.59
N SER A 92 -11.77 1.30 4.63
CA SER A 92 -10.51 2.08 4.62
C SER A 92 -9.55 1.62 3.52
N SER A 93 -9.47 0.31 3.25
CA SER A 93 -8.62 -0.21 2.15
C SER A 93 -9.15 0.16 0.77
N SER A 94 -10.47 0.30 0.61
CA SER A 94 -11.10 0.57 -0.68
C SER A 94 -11.30 2.06 -0.95
N LEU A 95 -11.55 2.84 0.11
CA LEU A 95 -11.98 4.24 0.07
C LEU A 95 -11.17 5.09 1.06
N GLY A 96 -9.89 4.78 1.24
CA GLY A 96 -9.04 5.34 2.29
C GLY A 96 -9.02 6.87 2.32
N PHE A 97 -8.87 7.52 1.17
CA PHE A 97 -8.86 8.99 1.10
C PHE A 97 -10.21 9.61 1.41
N ALA A 98 -11.31 9.04 0.90
CA ALA A 98 -12.65 9.55 1.18
C ALA A 98 -13.00 9.41 2.67
N LEU A 99 -12.66 8.26 3.27
CA LEU A 99 -12.84 8.04 4.71
C LEU A 99 -11.90 8.94 5.54
N GLY A 100 -10.69 9.17 5.05
CA GLY A 100 -9.70 10.05 5.67
C GLY A 100 -10.18 11.50 5.75
N GLN A 101 -10.80 12.03 4.68
CA GLN A 101 -11.37 13.38 4.70
C GLN A 101 -12.42 13.53 5.81
N LEU A 102 -13.36 12.59 5.91
CA LEU A 102 -14.39 12.62 6.96
C LEU A 102 -13.78 12.55 8.36
N PHE A 103 -12.69 11.81 8.54
CA PHE A 103 -11.98 11.73 9.82
C PHE A 103 -11.28 13.05 10.15
N VAL A 104 -10.63 13.67 9.18
CA VAL A 104 -9.93 14.96 9.32
C VAL A 104 -10.90 16.06 9.71
N ASP A 105 -12.04 16.16 9.03
CA ASP A 105 -13.07 17.17 9.27
C ASP A 105 -13.57 17.15 10.73
N GLU A 106 -13.61 15.97 11.36
CA GLU A 106 -14.11 15.79 12.73
C GLU A 106 -13.01 15.92 13.80
N THR A 107 -11.76 15.53 13.49
CA THR A 107 -10.76 15.27 14.55
C THR A 107 -9.43 16.00 14.39
N PHE A 108 -9.11 16.52 13.20
CA PHE A 108 -7.77 17.00 12.90
C PHE A 108 -7.73 18.53 12.87
N SER A 109 -6.95 19.14 13.77
CA SER A 109 -6.80 20.59 13.82
C SER A 109 -5.68 21.07 12.89
N LYS A 110 -5.87 22.27 12.31
CA LYS A 110 -4.84 22.93 11.49
C LYS A 110 -3.55 23.15 12.28
N GLU A 111 -3.64 23.53 13.55
CA GLU A 111 -2.50 23.74 14.45
C GLU A 111 -1.59 22.51 14.55
N SER A 112 -2.18 21.30 14.55
CA SER A 112 -1.40 20.06 14.57
C SER A 112 -0.58 19.86 13.29
N ARG A 113 -1.08 20.34 12.14
CA ARG A 113 -0.34 20.32 10.87
C ARG A 113 0.82 21.30 10.90
N ASP A 114 0.56 22.53 11.34
CA ASP A 114 1.56 23.59 11.37
C ASP A 114 2.72 23.21 12.32
N THR A 115 2.40 22.66 13.50
CA THR A 115 3.41 22.14 14.44
C THR A 115 4.24 21.01 13.83
N ALA A 116 3.60 20.08 13.11
CA ALA A 116 4.31 18.97 12.48
C ALA A 116 5.22 19.44 11.32
N GLU A 117 4.82 20.47 10.58
CA GLU A 117 5.64 21.08 9.52
C GLU A 117 6.91 21.71 10.11
N GLU A 118 6.77 22.48 11.19
CA GLU A 118 7.91 23.06 11.90
C GLU A 118 8.87 21.98 12.40
N MET A 119 8.34 20.92 13.02
CA MET A 119 9.16 19.78 13.48
C MET A 119 9.94 19.10 12.35
N ILE A 120 9.33 18.94 11.17
CA ILE A 120 10.01 18.34 10.02
C ILE A 120 11.13 19.26 9.52
N GLN A 121 10.88 20.57 9.46
CA GLN A 121 11.89 21.55 9.06
C GLN A 121 13.09 21.57 10.01
N ASP A 122 12.84 21.47 11.32
CA ASP A 122 13.88 21.38 12.34
C ASP A 122 14.72 20.11 12.18
N ILE A 123 14.08 18.98 11.87
CA ILE A 123 14.77 17.69 11.63
C ILE A 123 15.66 17.78 10.38
N ILE A 124 15.18 18.37 9.29
CA ILE A 124 15.97 18.55 8.06
C ILE A 124 17.17 19.46 8.33
N THR A 125 16.95 20.57 9.03
CA THR A 125 18.02 21.51 9.42
C THR A 125 19.09 20.82 10.28
N ALA A 126 18.67 19.99 11.23
CA ALA A 126 19.58 19.21 12.06
C ALA A 126 20.32 18.14 11.25
N PHE A 127 19.65 17.50 10.29
CA PHE A 127 20.27 16.54 9.38
C PHE A 127 21.37 17.20 8.53
N GLU A 128 21.11 18.36 7.93
CA GLU A 128 22.09 19.11 7.15
C GLU A 128 23.29 19.56 8.00
N SER A 129 23.01 20.03 9.21
CA SER A 129 24.06 20.43 10.16
C SER A 129 24.97 19.26 10.53
N ASN A 130 24.39 18.07 10.74
CA ASN A 130 25.16 16.85 10.99
C ASN A 130 25.92 16.37 9.75
N LEU A 131 25.32 16.47 8.57
CA LEU A 131 25.94 16.05 7.31
C LEU A 131 27.27 16.79 7.05
N ALA A 132 27.35 18.06 7.46
CA ALA A 132 28.58 18.85 7.37
C ALA A 132 29.73 18.31 8.25
N THR A 133 29.44 17.68 9.39
CA THR A 133 30.45 17.24 10.37
C THR A 133 30.88 15.78 10.19
N VAL A 134 30.17 15.00 9.38
CA VAL A 134 30.45 13.59 9.16
C VAL A 134 31.78 13.38 8.41
N GLU A 135 32.72 12.65 9.02
CA GLU A 135 34.05 12.41 8.44
C GLU A 135 34.10 11.23 7.45
N TRP A 136 33.13 10.32 7.48
CA TRP A 136 33.15 9.11 6.64
C TRP A 136 32.65 9.34 5.20
N MET A 137 32.09 10.53 4.91
CA MET A 137 31.58 10.91 3.58
C MET A 137 32.48 11.97 2.94
N ASP A 138 32.77 11.81 1.65
CA ASP A 138 33.39 12.87 0.84
C ASP A 138 32.43 14.03 0.56
N ASP A 139 32.99 15.16 0.11
CA ASP A 139 32.24 16.39 -0.10
C ASP A 139 31.23 16.30 -1.26
N ASP A 140 31.53 15.52 -2.32
CA ASP A 140 30.58 15.31 -3.43
C ASP A 140 29.33 14.57 -2.96
N THR A 141 29.52 13.51 -2.17
CA THR A 141 28.42 12.71 -1.62
C THR A 141 27.63 13.52 -0.58
N LYS A 142 28.28 14.36 0.23
CA LYS A 142 27.60 15.30 1.13
C LYS A 142 26.72 16.29 0.36
N ASN A 143 27.23 16.88 -0.72
CA ASN A 143 26.44 17.81 -1.54
C ASN A 143 25.20 17.11 -2.13
N LYS A 144 25.33 15.89 -2.68
CA LYS A 144 24.18 15.13 -3.19
C LYS A 144 23.19 14.71 -2.10
N ALA A 145 23.68 14.38 -0.92
CA ALA A 145 22.82 14.07 0.22
C ALA A 145 22.05 15.30 0.69
N LYS A 146 22.66 16.49 0.63
CA LYS A 146 21.97 17.76 0.88
C LYS A 146 20.91 18.05 -0.19
N GLU A 147 21.26 17.95 -1.47
CA GLU A 147 20.29 18.13 -2.57
C GLU A 147 19.06 17.21 -2.42
N LYS A 148 19.28 15.98 -1.95
CA LYS A 148 18.19 15.04 -1.66
C LYS A 148 17.35 15.47 -0.45
N ALA A 149 17.98 16.01 0.59
CA ALA A 149 17.28 16.53 1.77
C ALA A 149 16.41 17.75 1.40
N ASP A 150 16.95 18.67 0.60
CA ASP A 150 16.24 19.84 0.07
C ASP A 150 15.04 19.45 -0.81
N ALA A 151 15.10 18.27 -1.45
CA ALA A 151 14.05 17.76 -2.34
C ALA A 151 12.99 16.90 -1.64
N ILE A 152 13.01 16.77 -0.31
CA ILE A 152 12.01 15.99 0.43
C ILE A 152 10.64 16.68 0.32
N LEU A 153 9.64 15.95 -0.17
CA LEU A 153 8.25 16.40 -0.18
C LEU A 153 7.54 16.01 1.11
N HIS A 154 7.00 16.99 1.84
CA HIS A 154 6.27 16.75 3.09
C HIS A 154 4.80 16.43 2.81
N LYS A 155 4.35 15.25 3.23
CA LYS A 155 2.93 14.84 3.17
C LYS A 155 2.41 14.68 4.60
N ILE A 156 1.83 15.73 5.17
CA ILE A 156 1.42 15.78 6.58
C ILE A 156 -0.10 15.60 6.73
N GLY A 157 -0.51 14.54 7.43
CA GLY A 157 -1.90 14.28 7.81
C GLY A 157 -2.76 13.81 6.64
N TYR A 158 -3.16 14.74 5.76
CA TYR A 158 -4.09 14.49 4.65
C TYR A 158 -3.72 15.31 3.41
N PRO A 159 -4.07 14.84 2.20
CA PRO A 159 -3.79 15.59 0.98
C PRO A 159 -4.76 16.76 0.83
N ASP A 160 -4.29 17.89 0.29
CA ASP A 160 -5.13 19.07 0.03
C ASP A 160 -6.17 18.80 -1.09
N ASN A 161 -5.94 17.78 -1.92
CA ASN A 161 -6.86 17.33 -2.96
C ASN A 161 -6.96 15.79 -3.01
N LEU A 162 -8.17 15.28 -3.25
CA LEU A 162 -8.47 13.85 -3.41
C LEU A 162 -8.12 13.31 -4.81
N SER A 163 -7.73 14.18 -5.74
CA SER A 163 -7.33 13.77 -7.09
C SER A 163 -6.04 12.94 -7.05
N THR A 164 -6.03 11.80 -7.73
CA THR A 164 -4.88 10.87 -7.77
C THR A 164 -3.65 11.42 -8.48
N ALA A 165 -3.77 12.56 -9.17
CA ALA A 165 -2.67 13.22 -9.87
C ALA A 165 -1.70 13.92 -8.90
N ASP A 166 -2.23 14.52 -7.83
CA ASP A 166 -1.44 15.25 -6.82
C ASP A 166 -0.77 14.33 -5.79
N GLN A 167 -1.00 13.01 -5.89
CA GLN A 167 -0.58 12.02 -4.90
C GLN A 167 0.68 11.23 -5.27
N ARG A 168 1.20 11.40 -6.50
CA ARG A 168 2.43 10.73 -6.96
C ARG A 168 3.67 11.49 -6.54
#